data_AF-A0AA35QWX6-F1
#
_entry.id   AF-A0AA35QWX6-F1
#
_cell.length_a   1.000
_cell.length_b   1.000
_cell.length_c   1.000
_cell.angle_alpha   90.00
_cell.angle_beta   90.00
_cell.angle_gamma   90.00
#
_symmetry.space_group_name_H-M   'P 1'
#
loop_
_entity.id
_entity.type
_entity.pdbx_description
1 polymer ?
#
loop_
_entity_poly.entity_id
_entity_poly.type
_entity_poly.pdbx_seq_one_letter_code
_entity_poly.pdbx_strand_id
1 'polypeptide(L)'
;MGYEGVEFAGYYDRTAEELRDMCDDLGLKVAGTHTGLNTLLGDELAKTVAFNKGLGNPYLIVPGLSEEHRNSQQAWLDTAKLFNDIAEKIADQGMCTGYHNHTSEFEPMEGKLPWDTFGGNTRDDVVMQIDIGHALRAGADPVSFIERYPGRSKLVHLKEYSSTDDRANVGEDHRQTSKECYRVLKPGGKAIFMENMRYHPMVWLYRKMFLKYSGKLRYFSVRNIETVGAEFEKLEHREFYLSAVSALFWQKCISIPLFYRWSLGILKAIDTSLLKCLPFLKRFCWITAMICHKD
;
A
#
# COMPACT_ATOMS: atom_id res chain seq x y z
N MET A 1 -5.39 -13.19 -3.51
CA MET A 1 -4.50 -12.08 -3.92
C MET A 1 -3.12 -12.22 -3.30
N GLY A 2 -2.98 -12.82 -2.11
CA GLY A 2 -1.65 -13.18 -1.58
C GLY A 2 -1.08 -12.16 -0.61
N TYR A 3 -1.81 -11.08 -0.32
CA TYR A 3 -1.53 -10.20 0.80
C TYR A 3 -1.65 -10.93 2.13
N GLU A 4 -0.71 -10.65 3.02
CA GLU A 4 -0.71 -11.14 4.41
C GLU A 4 -1.25 -10.09 5.39
N GLY A 5 -1.46 -8.86 4.92
CA GLY A 5 -2.05 -7.81 5.71
C GLY A 5 -2.62 -6.66 4.89
N VAL A 6 -3.32 -5.78 5.57
CA VAL A 6 -4.01 -4.60 5.02
C VAL A 6 -3.77 -3.39 5.90
N GLU A 7 -3.67 -2.23 5.27
CA GLU A 7 -3.69 -0.93 5.94
C GLU A 7 -5.02 -0.23 5.64
N PHE A 8 -5.63 0.37 6.66
CA PHE A 8 -6.94 1.02 6.53
C PHE A 8 -6.80 2.53 6.30
N ALA A 9 -7.42 3.03 5.23
CA ALA A 9 -7.66 4.45 5.00
C ALA A 9 -9.16 4.76 5.22
N GLY A 10 -9.52 4.89 6.50
CA GLY A 10 -10.91 4.96 6.95
C GLY A 10 -11.57 3.59 7.12
N TYR A 11 -12.68 3.58 7.87
CA TYR A 11 -13.35 2.36 8.33
C TYR A 11 -14.74 2.13 7.70
N TYR A 12 -15.25 3.08 6.91
CA TYR A 12 -16.53 2.98 6.21
C TYR A 12 -17.70 2.54 7.11
N ASP A 13 -17.85 3.21 8.26
CA ASP A 13 -18.88 2.98 9.28
C ASP A 13 -18.92 1.58 9.89
N ARG A 14 -17.81 0.83 9.79
CA ARG A 14 -17.66 -0.48 10.44
C ARG A 14 -17.06 -0.36 11.82
N THR A 15 -17.52 -1.24 12.70
CA THR A 15 -16.95 -1.44 14.03
C THR A 15 -15.61 -2.16 13.95
N ALA A 16 -14.80 -2.02 15.00
CA ALA A 16 -13.53 -2.73 15.12
C ALA A 16 -13.70 -4.26 15.07
N GLU A 17 -14.76 -4.77 15.67
CA GLU A 17 -15.12 -6.20 15.69
C GLU A 17 -15.45 -6.70 14.28
N GLU A 18 -16.34 -6.01 13.55
CA GLU A 18 -16.66 -6.38 12.16
C GLU A 18 -15.41 -6.39 11.26
N LEU A 19 -14.55 -5.37 11.38
CA LEU A 19 -13.32 -5.31 10.59
C LEU A 19 -12.34 -6.40 10.98
N ARG A 20 -12.22 -6.72 12.27
CA ARG A 20 -11.35 -7.77 12.77
C ARG A 20 -11.80 -9.14 12.28
N ASP A 21 -13.10 -9.44 12.38
CA ASP A 21 -13.68 -10.69 11.88
C ASP A 21 -13.46 -10.85 10.38
N MET A 22 -13.65 -9.77 9.61
CA MET A 22 -13.36 -9.77 8.18
C MET A 22 -11.88 -10.05 7.87
N CYS A 23 -10.96 -9.47 8.64
CA CYS A 23 -9.53 -9.72 8.51
C CYS A 23 -9.19 -11.18 8.85
N ASP A 24 -9.70 -11.70 9.96
CA ASP A 24 -9.45 -13.08 10.41
C ASP A 24 -10.03 -14.11 9.42
N ASP A 25 -11.25 -13.90 8.92
CA ASP A 25 -11.89 -14.71 7.87
C ASP A 25 -11.04 -14.79 6.59
N LEU A 26 -10.32 -13.71 6.27
CA LEU A 26 -9.49 -13.59 5.09
C LEU A 26 -8.02 -13.97 5.34
N GLY A 27 -7.65 -14.27 6.59
CA GLY A 27 -6.26 -14.54 7.00
C GLY A 27 -5.34 -13.32 6.85
N LEU A 28 -5.89 -12.11 6.98
CA LEU A 28 -5.18 -10.84 6.85
C LEU A 28 -4.83 -10.25 8.22
N LYS A 29 -3.60 -9.78 8.37
CA LYS A 29 -3.19 -8.97 9.52
C LYS A 29 -3.50 -7.49 9.29
N VAL A 30 -3.77 -6.76 10.36
CA VAL A 30 -3.85 -5.31 10.27
C VAL A 30 -2.44 -4.73 10.34
N ALA A 31 -2.00 -4.11 9.25
CA ALA A 31 -0.65 -3.57 9.09
C ALA A 31 -0.55 -2.10 9.55
N GLY A 32 -1.68 -1.40 9.69
CA GLY A 32 -1.70 0.00 10.08
C GLY A 32 -3.03 0.66 9.77
N THR A 33 -3.14 1.93 10.13
CA THR A 33 -4.22 2.79 9.65
C THR A 33 -3.75 4.22 9.44
N HIS A 34 -4.41 4.89 8.50
CA HIS A 34 -4.41 6.33 8.38
C HIS A 34 -5.47 6.93 9.32
N THR A 35 -5.00 7.50 10.43
CA THR A 35 -5.78 8.10 11.52
C THR A 35 -5.65 9.62 11.53
N GLY A 36 -6.75 10.36 11.51
CA GLY A 36 -6.72 11.82 11.57
C GLY A 36 -6.16 12.33 12.90
N LEU A 37 -5.29 13.35 12.86
CA LEU A 37 -4.61 13.89 14.04
C LEU A 37 -5.58 14.22 15.18
N ASN A 38 -6.71 14.87 14.88
CA ASN A 38 -7.69 15.30 15.89
C ASN A 38 -8.27 14.13 16.72
N THR A 39 -8.27 12.91 16.17
CA THR A 39 -8.75 11.72 16.89
C THR A 39 -7.72 11.15 17.87
N LEU A 40 -6.49 11.64 17.81
CA LEU A 40 -5.38 11.31 18.72
C LEU A 40 -5.21 12.36 19.84
N LEU A 41 -6.10 13.35 19.89
CA LEU A 41 -6.03 14.47 20.83
C LEU A 41 -7.18 14.44 21.81
N GLY A 42 -6.96 15.03 22.98
CA GLY A 42 -7.98 15.22 24.02
C GLY A 42 -8.75 13.94 24.35
N ASP A 43 -10.06 14.09 24.46
CA ASP A 43 -10.97 13.01 24.87
C ASP A 43 -11.19 11.95 23.77
N GLU A 44 -10.87 12.25 22.51
CA GLU A 44 -11.04 11.31 21.40
C GLU A 44 -9.95 10.23 21.39
N LEU A 45 -8.78 10.50 21.98
CA LEU A 45 -7.66 9.55 22.02
C LEU A 45 -8.09 8.20 22.62
N ALA A 46 -8.84 8.21 23.72
CA ALA A 46 -9.29 6.98 24.38
C ALA A 46 -10.18 6.12 23.47
N LYS A 47 -11.05 6.75 22.68
CA LYS A 47 -11.93 6.05 21.72
C LYS A 47 -11.11 5.45 20.58
N THR A 48 -10.17 6.20 20.03
CA THR A 48 -9.29 5.76 18.94
C THR A 48 -8.41 4.58 19.37
N VAL A 49 -7.83 4.65 20.56
CA VAL A 49 -7.05 3.56 21.15
C VAL A 49 -7.93 2.32 21.37
N ALA A 50 -9.12 2.46 21.95
CA ALA A 50 -10.02 1.33 22.18
C ALA A 50 -10.42 0.64 20.85
N PHE A 51 -10.76 1.43 19.83
CA PHE A 51 -11.09 0.91 18.50
C PHE A 51 -9.93 0.13 17.89
N ASN A 52 -8.74 0.73 17.84
CA ASN A 52 -7.57 0.09 17.23
C ASN A 52 -7.09 -1.13 18.03
N LYS A 53 -7.31 -1.16 19.35
CA LYS A 53 -7.01 -2.32 20.19
C LYS A 53 -7.94 -3.49 19.86
N GLY A 54 -9.24 -3.23 19.68
CA GLY A 54 -10.20 -4.24 19.22
C GLY A 54 -9.89 -4.76 17.82
N LEU A 55 -9.47 -3.86 16.93
CA LEU A 55 -9.05 -4.19 15.58
C LEU A 55 -7.72 -4.98 15.54
N GLY A 56 -6.91 -4.90 16.61
CA GLY A 56 -5.57 -5.48 16.65
C GLY A 56 -4.54 -4.69 15.84
N ASN A 57 -4.76 -3.38 15.68
CA ASN A 57 -3.87 -2.49 14.93
C ASN A 57 -2.82 -1.82 15.84
N PRO A 58 -1.52 -1.99 15.58
CA PRO A 58 -0.47 -1.37 16.38
C PRO A 58 0.00 0.00 15.85
N TYR A 59 -0.37 0.42 14.64
CA TYR A 59 0.17 1.65 14.03
C TYR A 59 -0.92 2.68 13.70
N LEU A 60 -0.88 3.83 14.37
CA LEU A 60 -1.78 4.97 14.18
C LEU A 60 -1.05 6.06 13.38
N ILE A 61 -1.13 6.01 12.05
CA ILE A 61 -0.36 6.91 11.19
C ILE A 61 -1.22 8.10 10.78
N VAL A 62 -0.75 9.31 11.04
CA VAL A 62 -1.39 10.54 10.60
C VAL A 62 -1.07 10.77 9.11
N PRO A 63 -2.08 10.72 8.23
CA PRO A 63 -1.87 10.76 6.78
C PRO A 63 -1.78 12.17 6.22
N GLY A 64 -1.76 13.20 7.06
CA GLY A 64 -1.85 14.60 6.64
C GLY A 64 -2.14 15.53 7.81
N LEU A 65 -1.79 16.80 7.65
CA LEU A 65 -1.91 17.83 8.68
C LEU A 65 -2.71 19.02 8.13
N SER A 66 -3.50 19.66 8.99
CA SER A 66 -4.09 20.98 8.70
C SER A 66 -2.97 22.01 8.50
N GLU A 67 -3.28 23.09 7.80
CA GLU A 67 -2.29 24.13 7.45
C GLU A 67 -1.59 24.71 8.69
N GLU A 68 -2.32 24.93 9.79
CA GLU A 68 -1.78 25.46 11.04
C GLU A 68 -0.62 24.62 11.63
N HIS A 69 -0.60 23.32 11.37
CA HIS A 69 0.41 22.38 11.87
C HIS A 69 1.62 22.24 10.94
N ARG A 70 1.59 22.86 9.75
CA ARG A 70 2.64 22.66 8.73
C ARG A 70 3.04 23.91 7.96
N ASN A 71 2.54 25.09 8.32
CA ASN A 71 2.73 26.33 7.56
C ASN A 71 4.09 27.03 7.79
N SER A 72 4.89 26.59 8.76
CA SER A 72 6.20 27.17 9.11
C SER A 72 7.10 26.12 9.75
N GLN A 73 8.40 26.41 9.87
CA GLN A 73 9.31 25.53 10.60
C GLN A 73 8.92 25.38 12.08
N GLN A 74 8.42 26.46 12.69
CA GLN A 74 7.94 26.40 14.07
C GLN A 74 6.73 25.48 14.19
N ALA A 75 5.78 25.53 13.25
CA ALA A 75 4.63 24.62 13.24
C ALA A 75 5.04 23.13 13.15
N TRP A 76 6.09 22.82 12.39
CA TRP A 76 6.65 21.45 12.34
C TRP A 76 7.33 21.02 13.63
N LEU A 77 8.03 21.92 14.33
CA LEU A 77 8.60 21.65 15.66
C LEU A 77 7.49 21.42 16.71
N ASP A 78 6.45 22.25 16.69
CA ASP A 78 5.30 22.11 17.58
C ASP A 78 4.55 20.80 17.31
N THR A 79 4.43 20.44 16.03
CA THR A 79 3.87 19.14 15.60
C THR A 79 4.75 17.98 16.06
N ALA A 80 6.08 18.07 15.95
CA ALA A 80 6.97 17.04 16.47
C ALA A 80 6.78 16.82 17.98
N LYS A 81 6.65 17.91 18.75
CA LYS A 81 6.32 17.83 20.18
C LYS A 81 4.98 17.14 20.42
N LEU A 82 3.95 17.52 19.66
CA LEU A 82 2.63 16.90 19.76
C LEU A 82 2.67 15.39 19.53
N PHE A 83 3.44 14.92 18.53
CA PHE A 83 3.59 13.49 18.26
C PHE A 83 4.36 12.77 19.37
N ASN A 84 5.34 13.41 20.00
CA ASN A 84 6.02 12.86 21.16
C ASN A 84 5.05 12.66 22.33
N ASP A 85 4.20 13.65 22.60
CA ASP A 85 3.18 13.58 23.66
C ASP A 85 2.14 12.48 23.37
N ILE A 86 1.75 12.29 22.10
CA ILE A 86 0.85 11.19 21.69
C ILE A 86 1.55 9.84 21.86
N ALA A 87 2.79 9.70 21.39
CA ALA A 87 3.56 8.45 21.46
C ALA A 87 3.70 7.97 22.90
N GLU A 88 4.02 8.88 23.83
CA GLU A 88 4.12 8.57 25.26
C GLU A 88 2.78 8.04 25.82
N LYS A 89 1.66 8.68 25.48
CA LYS A 89 0.33 8.29 25.99
C LYS A 89 -0.15 6.92 25.51
N ILE A 90 0.28 6.48 24.33
CA ILE A 90 -0.17 5.21 23.73
C ILE A 90 0.85 4.07 23.86
N ALA A 91 2.06 4.35 24.34
CA ALA A 91 3.14 3.36 24.45
C ALA A 91 2.73 2.12 25.26
N ASP A 92 2.10 2.32 26.43
CA ASP A 92 1.63 1.23 27.30
C ASP A 92 0.46 0.42 26.72
N GLN A 93 -0.11 0.88 25.61
CA GLN A 93 -1.16 0.15 24.87
C GLN A 93 -0.57 -0.74 23.76
N GLY A 94 0.76 -0.78 23.61
CA GLY A 94 1.42 -1.53 22.55
C GLY A 94 1.21 -0.94 21.16
N MET A 95 0.96 0.37 21.08
CA MET A 95 0.72 1.11 19.83
C MET A 95 1.82 2.14 19.59
N CYS A 96 2.04 2.46 18.32
CA CYS A 96 2.90 3.55 17.89
C CYS A 96 2.10 4.54 17.04
N THR A 97 2.42 5.82 17.19
CA THR A 97 1.93 6.87 16.29
C THR A 97 3.03 7.20 15.28
N GLY A 98 2.66 7.85 14.18
CA GLY A 98 3.62 8.26 13.17
C GLY A 98 3.01 9.13 12.10
N TYR A 99 3.84 9.63 11.21
CA TYR A 99 3.42 10.55 10.15
C TYR A 99 3.76 10.00 8.77
N HIS A 100 2.84 10.18 7.82
CA HIS A 100 2.99 9.85 6.40
C HIS A 100 3.36 11.09 5.60
N ASN A 101 4.42 11.05 4.80
CA ASN A 101 4.80 12.18 3.96
C ASN A 101 3.95 12.30 2.70
N HIS A 102 3.87 13.52 2.19
CA HIS A 102 3.58 13.83 0.80
C HIS A 102 4.81 14.46 0.16
N THR A 103 4.60 15.16 -0.96
CA THR A 103 5.66 15.83 -1.71
C THR A 103 6.14 17.10 -0.99
N SER A 104 5.24 17.84 -0.32
CA SER A 104 5.55 19.10 0.36
C SER A 104 6.58 18.98 1.48
N GLU A 105 6.68 17.81 2.12
CA GLU A 105 7.58 17.59 3.25
C GLU A 105 9.05 17.53 2.83
N PHE A 106 9.31 17.38 1.54
CA PHE A 106 10.65 17.40 0.94
C PHE A 106 10.94 18.70 0.18
N GLU A 107 10.05 19.69 0.25
CA GLU A 107 10.30 21.02 -0.26
C GLU A 107 10.86 21.90 0.88
N PRO A 108 12.02 22.55 0.71
CA PRO A 108 12.60 23.37 1.77
C PRO A 108 11.67 24.51 2.20
N MET A 109 11.41 24.59 3.50
CA MET A 109 10.69 25.67 4.15
C MET A 109 11.65 26.36 5.11
N GLU A 110 11.86 27.68 4.93
CA GLU A 110 12.83 28.45 5.73
C GLU A 110 14.24 27.80 5.76
N GLY A 111 14.64 27.18 4.65
CA GLY A 111 15.95 26.55 4.49
C GLY A 111 16.11 25.16 5.10
N LYS A 112 15.06 24.57 5.68
CA LYS A 112 15.06 23.20 6.21
C LYS A 112 13.97 22.35 5.58
N LEU A 113 14.20 21.05 5.46
CA LEU A 113 13.15 20.12 5.02
C LEU A 113 12.19 19.85 6.16
N PRO A 114 10.87 20.04 5.98
CA PRO A 114 9.88 19.69 6.99
C PRO A 114 9.99 18.24 7.48
N TRP A 115 10.26 17.29 6.58
CA TRP A 115 10.45 15.87 6.93
C TRP A 115 11.60 15.67 7.93
N ASP A 116 12.72 16.38 7.73
CA ASP A 116 13.87 16.33 8.63
C ASP A 116 13.62 17.07 9.94
N THR A 117 12.90 18.19 9.89
CA THR A 117 12.50 18.92 11.10
C THR A 117 11.59 18.06 11.96
N PHE A 118 10.60 17.39 11.38
CA PHE A 118 9.74 16.46 12.10
C PHE A 118 10.52 15.26 12.65
N GLY A 119 11.23 14.54 11.78
CA GLY A 119 11.98 13.34 12.15
C GLY A 119 13.06 13.61 13.19
N GLY A 120 13.85 14.68 13.00
CA GLY A 120 14.94 15.05 13.91
C GLY A 120 14.50 15.57 15.29
N ASN A 121 13.22 15.88 15.48
CA ASN A 121 12.68 16.40 16.75
C ASN A 121 11.60 15.49 17.37
N THR A 122 11.39 14.30 16.79
CA THR A 122 10.50 13.28 17.34
C THR A 122 11.29 12.14 17.98
N ARG A 123 10.67 11.44 18.94
CA ARG A 123 11.20 10.23 19.56
C ARG A 123 11.42 9.12 18.52
N ASP A 124 12.33 8.20 18.83
CA ASP A 124 12.66 7.07 17.94
C ASP A 124 11.51 6.08 17.73
N ASP A 125 10.53 6.06 18.65
CA ASP A 125 9.32 5.23 18.56
C ASP A 125 8.19 5.88 17.75
N VAL A 126 8.35 7.14 17.31
CA VAL A 126 7.44 7.77 16.34
C VAL A 126 7.77 7.26 14.95
N VAL A 127 6.81 6.61 14.30
CA VAL A 127 6.97 6.02 12.96
C VAL A 127 7.09 7.12 11.91
N MET A 128 8.07 6.97 11.02
CA MET A 128 8.23 7.78 9.82
C MET A 128 7.79 6.94 8.63
N GLN A 129 6.49 6.98 8.31
CA GLN A 129 5.93 6.20 7.20
C GLN A 129 6.31 6.87 5.90
N ILE A 130 7.40 6.40 5.30
CA ILE A 130 7.89 6.98 4.05
C ILE A 130 7.09 6.45 2.86
N ASP A 131 6.54 7.37 2.08
CA ASP A 131 6.02 7.14 0.75
C ASP A 131 7.08 7.47 -0.29
N ILE A 132 7.56 6.43 -0.95
CA ILE A 132 8.64 6.51 -1.93
C ILE A 132 8.20 7.34 -3.14
N GLY A 133 6.96 7.18 -3.61
CA GLY A 133 6.49 7.89 -4.80
C GLY A 133 6.37 9.40 -4.57
N HIS A 134 5.85 9.81 -3.42
CA HIS A 134 5.78 11.21 -3.04
C HIS A 134 7.16 11.85 -2.85
N ALA A 135 8.11 11.13 -2.24
CA ALA A 135 9.49 11.58 -2.08
C ALA A 135 10.17 11.78 -3.45
N LEU A 136 10.06 10.79 -4.34
CA LEU A 136 10.63 10.87 -5.68
C LEU A 136 10.02 12.00 -6.52
N ARG A 137 8.72 12.29 -6.38
CA ARG A 137 8.06 13.45 -7.03
C ARG A 137 8.64 14.78 -6.57
N ALA A 138 9.12 14.87 -5.35
CA ALA A 138 9.82 16.06 -4.85
C ALA A 138 11.31 16.11 -5.28
N GLY A 139 11.79 15.12 -6.04
CA GLY A 139 13.21 14.99 -6.38
C GLY A 139 14.08 14.51 -5.22
N ALA A 140 13.48 13.98 -4.15
CA ALA A 140 14.18 13.50 -2.97
C ALA A 140 14.67 12.06 -3.16
N ASP A 141 15.76 11.68 -2.48
CA ASP A 141 16.21 10.29 -2.40
C ASP A 141 15.62 9.62 -1.14
N PRO A 142 14.56 8.81 -1.25
CA PRO A 142 13.88 8.22 -0.10
C PRO A 142 14.78 7.26 0.70
N VAL A 143 15.77 6.61 0.06
CA VAL A 143 16.65 5.68 0.78
C VAL A 143 17.54 6.42 1.76
N SER A 144 18.04 7.60 1.38
CA SER A 144 18.81 8.46 2.28
C SER A 144 18.05 8.83 3.56
N PHE A 145 16.72 9.01 3.49
CA PHE A 145 15.90 9.30 4.67
C PHE A 145 15.64 8.06 5.53
N ILE A 146 15.43 6.89 4.92
CA ILE A 146 15.31 5.62 5.64
C ILE A 146 16.59 5.33 6.43
N GLU A 147 17.76 5.54 5.80
CA GLU A 147 19.07 5.33 6.43
C GLU A 147 19.34 6.35 7.54
N ARG A 148 18.91 7.60 7.37
CA ARG A 148 19.05 8.68 8.35
C ARG A 148 18.20 8.46 9.60
N TYR A 149 17.04 7.82 9.48
CA TYR A 149 16.11 7.53 10.58
C TYR A 149 15.96 6.01 10.79
N PRO A 150 17.03 5.32 11.18
CA PRO A 150 17.07 3.86 11.19
C PRO A 150 16.02 3.30 12.15
N GLY A 151 15.26 2.31 11.67
CA GLY A 151 14.24 1.64 12.46
C GLY A 151 12.91 2.38 12.58
N ARG A 152 12.79 3.60 12.04
CA ARG A 152 11.56 4.41 12.10
C ARG A 152 10.62 4.21 10.91
N SER A 153 11.12 3.73 9.76
CA SER A 153 10.30 3.29 8.62
C SER A 153 9.73 1.88 8.84
N LYS A 154 8.84 1.73 9.84
CA LYS A 154 8.13 0.46 10.11
C LYS A 154 7.14 0.09 9.01
N LEU A 155 6.61 1.11 8.36
CA LEU A 155 5.66 1.04 7.25
C LEU A 155 6.24 1.88 6.11
N VAL A 156 6.19 1.34 4.90
CA VAL A 156 6.66 2.02 3.69
C VAL A 156 5.56 1.94 2.65
N HIS A 157 5.22 3.07 2.05
CA HIS A 157 4.29 3.13 0.94
C HIS A 157 5.06 3.15 -0.38
N LEU A 158 4.67 2.26 -1.28
CA LEU A 158 5.21 2.18 -2.63
C LEU A 158 4.13 2.69 -3.59
N LYS A 159 4.31 3.90 -4.11
CA LYS A 159 3.43 4.55 -5.09
C LYS A 159 4.09 4.69 -6.45
N GLU A 160 3.26 4.96 -7.43
CA GLU A 160 3.67 5.15 -8.81
C GLU A 160 4.59 6.37 -8.97
N TYR A 161 5.74 6.20 -9.62
CA TYR A 161 6.63 7.31 -9.97
C TYR A 161 7.27 7.11 -11.35
N SER A 162 7.35 8.20 -12.11
CA SER A 162 8.16 8.32 -13.32
C SER A 162 8.73 9.72 -13.39
N SER A 163 10.02 9.83 -13.75
CA SER A 163 10.70 11.10 -13.97
C SER A 163 10.33 11.76 -15.30
N THR A 164 9.58 11.07 -16.16
CA THR A 164 9.27 11.53 -17.53
C THR A 164 7.77 11.58 -17.85
N ASP A 165 6.91 11.02 -16.99
CA ASP A 165 5.46 11.03 -17.19
C ASP A 165 4.72 11.10 -15.84
N ASP A 166 4.03 12.21 -15.59
CA ASP A 166 3.21 12.44 -14.39
C ASP A 166 2.01 11.47 -14.27
N ARG A 167 1.79 10.61 -15.27
CA ARG A 167 0.71 9.61 -15.34
C ARG A 167 1.20 8.16 -15.26
N ALA A 168 2.47 7.95 -14.95
CA ALA A 168 3.02 6.60 -14.86
C ALA A 168 2.36 5.76 -13.77
N ASN A 169 2.30 4.45 -14.02
CA ASN A 169 2.00 3.42 -13.02
C ASN A 169 3.28 3.03 -12.24
N VAL A 170 3.18 2.22 -11.18
CA VAL A 170 4.31 1.81 -10.32
C VAL A 170 5.30 1.09 -11.22
N GLY A 171 6.48 1.68 -11.31
CA GLY A 171 7.55 1.19 -12.14
C GLY A 171 7.20 1.10 -13.62
N GLU A 172 6.72 2.15 -14.27
CA GLU A 172 6.73 2.15 -15.75
C GLU A 172 8.12 1.85 -16.33
N ASP A 173 9.19 2.25 -15.62
CA ASP A 173 10.48 1.58 -15.72
C ASP A 173 10.54 0.40 -14.73
N HIS A 174 9.95 -0.71 -15.16
CA HIS A 174 9.87 -1.93 -14.34
C HIS A 174 11.26 -2.44 -14.00
N ARG A 175 12.24 -2.19 -14.88
CA ARG A 175 13.62 -2.60 -14.68
C ARG A 175 14.26 -1.77 -13.57
N GLN A 176 14.18 -0.44 -13.66
CA GLN A 176 14.75 0.42 -12.63
C GLN A 176 14.10 0.17 -11.26
N THR A 177 12.78 0.03 -11.22
CA THR A 177 12.06 -0.27 -9.97
C THR A 177 12.51 -1.61 -9.38
N SER A 178 12.62 -2.63 -10.21
CA SER A 178 13.09 -3.96 -9.77
C SER A 178 14.52 -3.93 -9.25
N LYS A 179 15.42 -3.17 -9.90
CA LYS A 179 16.80 -2.96 -9.45
C LYS A 179 16.86 -2.31 -8.08
N GLU A 180 16.07 -1.25 -7.86
CA GLU A 180 16.05 -0.57 -6.57
C GLU A 180 15.47 -1.46 -5.48
N CYS A 181 14.39 -2.20 -5.76
CA CYS A 181 13.86 -3.21 -4.85
C CYS A 181 14.93 -4.25 -4.49
N TYR A 182 15.62 -4.83 -5.48
CA TYR A 182 16.69 -5.80 -5.24
C TYR A 182 17.85 -5.20 -4.42
N ARG A 183 18.25 -3.96 -4.72
CA ARG A 183 19.32 -3.26 -4.01
C ARG A 183 19.03 -3.15 -2.51
N VAL A 184 17.80 -2.79 -2.14
CA VAL A 184 17.41 -2.56 -0.74
C VAL A 184 16.96 -3.81 0.01
N LEU A 185 16.56 -4.88 -0.67
CA LEU A 185 16.25 -6.15 -0.01
C LEU A 185 17.47 -6.68 0.76
N LYS A 186 17.23 -7.23 1.96
CA LYS A 186 18.23 -8.01 2.69
C LYS A 186 18.29 -9.45 2.13
N PRO A 187 19.39 -10.20 2.37
CA PRO A 187 19.42 -11.64 2.07
C PRO A 187 18.24 -12.37 2.73
N GLY A 188 17.60 -13.28 2.00
CA GLY A 188 16.33 -13.94 2.35
C GLY A 188 15.08 -13.07 2.16
N GLY A 189 15.23 -11.82 1.70
CA GLY A 189 14.14 -10.87 1.50
C GLY A 189 13.31 -11.17 0.25
N LYS A 190 12.05 -10.71 0.25
CA LYS A 190 11.12 -10.87 -0.88
C LYS A 190 10.48 -9.55 -1.26
N ALA A 191 10.38 -9.29 -2.55
CA ALA A 191 9.54 -8.23 -3.12
C ALA A 191 8.33 -8.86 -3.82
N ILE A 192 7.13 -8.34 -3.57
CA ILE A 192 5.90 -8.85 -4.20
C ILE A 192 5.35 -7.73 -5.10
N PHE A 193 5.27 -8.00 -6.40
CA PHE A 193 4.68 -7.11 -7.39
C PHE A 193 3.33 -7.68 -7.82
N MET A 194 2.26 -6.90 -7.72
CA MET A 194 0.91 -7.30 -8.10
C MET A 194 0.33 -6.33 -9.12
N GLU A 195 -0.03 -6.84 -10.29
CA GLU A 195 -0.34 -5.98 -11.43
C GLU A 195 -1.53 -6.46 -12.26
N ASN A 196 -2.23 -5.50 -12.86
CA ASN A 196 -3.32 -5.79 -13.78
C ASN A 196 -2.77 -6.12 -15.18
N MET A 197 -3.13 -7.29 -15.69
CA MET A 197 -2.72 -7.78 -16.99
C MET A 197 -3.52 -7.14 -18.13
N ARG A 198 -2.82 -6.86 -19.24
CA ARG A 198 -3.37 -6.12 -20.39
C ARG A 198 -4.45 -6.86 -21.18
N TYR A 199 -4.39 -8.19 -21.26
CA TYR A 199 -5.06 -8.93 -22.32
C TYR A 199 -6.34 -9.65 -21.89
N HIS A 200 -6.86 -9.42 -20.68
CA HIS A 200 -8.08 -10.10 -20.25
C HIS A 200 -9.29 -9.70 -21.14
N PRO A 201 -9.92 -10.63 -21.89
CA PRO A 201 -10.93 -10.30 -22.90
C PRO A 201 -12.18 -9.62 -22.33
N MET A 202 -12.74 -10.15 -21.24
CA MET A 202 -13.97 -9.60 -20.63
C MET A 202 -13.76 -8.22 -20.01
N VAL A 203 -12.65 -8.03 -19.29
CA VAL A 203 -12.28 -6.72 -18.72
C VAL A 203 -12.04 -5.70 -19.84
N TRP A 204 -11.37 -6.10 -20.93
CA TRP A 204 -11.18 -5.25 -22.09
C TRP A 204 -12.52 -4.83 -22.71
N LEU A 205 -13.44 -5.78 -22.92
CA LEU A 205 -14.77 -5.51 -23.46
C LEU A 205 -15.57 -4.59 -22.53
N TYR A 206 -15.59 -4.87 -21.23
CA TYR A 206 -16.25 -4.05 -20.22
C TYR A 206 -15.72 -2.61 -20.24
N ARG A 207 -14.40 -2.43 -20.25
CA ARG A 207 -13.77 -1.11 -20.32
C ARG A 207 -14.15 -0.37 -21.60
N LYS A 208 -14.24 -1.05 -22.73
CA LYS A 208 -14.63 -0.44 -24.00
C LYS A 208 -16.10 -0.01 -24.02
N MET A 209 -16.99 -0.79 -23.40
CA MET A 209 -18.44 -0.55 -23.43
C MET A 209 -18.91 0.46 -22.38
N PHE A 210 -18.35 0.42 -21.17
CA PHE A 210 -18.93 1.14 -20.01
C PHE A 210 -18.03 2.24 -19.45
N LEU A 211 -16.73 2.20 -19.73
CA LEU A 211 -15.81 3.26 -19.32
C LEU A 211 -15.47 4.09 -20.56
N LYS A 212 -15.47 5.43 -20.44
CA LYS A 212 -14.82 6.28 -21.45
C LYS A 212 -13.32 5.98 -21.39
N TYR A 213 -12.89 4.97 -22.12
CA TYR A 213 -11.51 4.50 -22.13
C TYR A 213 -10.62 5.64 -22.67
N SER A 214 -9.86 6.27 -21.78
CA SER A 214 -9.03 7.43 -22.11
C SER A 214 -7.77 7.08 -22.92
N GLY A 215 -7.55 5.79 -23.23
CA GLY A 215 -6.38 5.31 -23.99
C GLY A 215 -5.06 5.33 -23.21
N LYS A 216 -5.04 5.86 -21.98
CA LYS A 216 -3.81 6.27 -21.28
C LYS A 216 -3.27 5.29 -20.23
N LEU A 217 -3.98 4.22 -19.87
CA LEU A 217 -3.50 3.24 -18.88
C LEU A 217 -2.67 2.15 -19.56
N ARG A 218 -1.38 2.06 -19.21
CA ARG A 218 -0.48 0.99 -19.64
C ARG A 218 -0.55 -0.17 -18.65
N TYR A 219 -1.20 -1.25 -19.05
CA TYR A 219 -1.30 -2.47 -18.25
C TYR A 219 -0.12 -3.41 -18.48
N PHE A 220 0.19 -4.20 -17.45
CA PHE A 220 1.30 -5.14 -17.42
C PHE A 220 1.16 -6.19 -18.53
N SER A 221 2.28 -6.56 -19.15
CA SER A 221 2.36 -7.63 -20.14
C SER A 221 3.31 -8.73 -19.67
N VAL A 222 3.28 -9.88 -20.34
CA VAL A 222 4.19 -11.00 -20.02
C VAL A 222 5.67 -10.58 -20.13
N ARG A 223 6.02 -9.68 -21.07
CA ARG A 223 7.40 -9.17 -21.20
C ARG A 223 7.84 -8.35 -19.98
N ASN A 224 6.90 -7.68 -19.32
CA ASN A 224 7.19 -6.91 -18.11
C ASN A 224 7.52 -7.86 -16.95
N ILE A 225 6.90 -9.05 -16.90
CA ILE A 225 7.21 -10.10 -15.90
C ILE A 225 8.66 -10.57 -16.05
N GLU A 226 9.08 -10.85 -17.28
CA GLU A 226 10.46 -11.23 -17.58
C GLU A 226 11.44 -10.11 -17.22
N THR A 227 11.07 -8.86 -17.48
CA THR A 227 11.88 -7.68 -17.16
C THR A 227 12.09 -7.51 -15.67
N VAL A 228 11.02 -7.66 -14.87
CA VAL A 228 11.09 -7.61 -13.40
C VAL A 228 11.89 -8.80 -12.87
N GLY A 229 11.55 -10.01 -13.31
CA GLY A 229 12.18 -11.24 -12.84
C GLY A 229 13.68 -11.31 -13.08
N ALA A 230 14.16 -10.70 -14.17
CA ALA A 230 15.59 -10.71 -14.52
C ALA A 230 16.50 -9.98 -13.52
N GLU A 231 15.94 -9.13 -12.65
CA GLU A 231 16.72 -8.40 -11.63
C GLU A 231 16.85 -9.17 -10.31
N PHE A 232 16.18 -10.32 -10.16
CA PHE A 232 16.16 -11.11 -8.93
C PHE A 232 16.70 -12.53 -9.17
N GLU A 233 17.17 -13.17 -8.10
CA GLU A 233 17.79 -14.50 -8.17
C GLU A 233 16.76 -15.60 -8.41
N LYS A 234 15.55 -15.42 -7.86
CA LYS A 234 14.42 -16.32 -8.07
C LYS A 234 13.12 -15.53 -8.21
N LEU A 235 12.32 -15.93 -9.19
CA LEU A 235 10.96 -15.42 -9.42
C LEU A 235 9.94 -16.55 -9.30
N GLU A 236 8.98 -16.40 -8.38
CA GLU A 236 7.74 -17.18 -8.38
C GLU A 236 6.62 -16.32 -8.97
N HIS A 237 5.89 -16.86 -9.95
CA HIS A 237 4.84 -16.12 -10.64
C HIS A 237 3.50 -16.86 -10.54
N ARG A 238 2.44 -16.11 -10.19
CA ARG A 238 1.07 -16.61 -10.05
C ARG A 238 0.08 -15.72 -10.78
N GLU A 239 -0.87 -16.32 -11.47
CA GLU A 239 -1.91 -15.62 -12.23
C GLU A 239 -3.30 -15.92 -11.66
N PHE A 240 -4.17 -14.92 -11.68
CA PHE A 240 -5.48 -14.96 -11.03
C PHE A 240 -6.58 -14.41 -11.94
N TYR A 241 -7.78 -14.95 -11.73
CA TYR A 241 -9.03 -14.46 -12.31
C TYR A 241 -9.04 -14.55 -13.84
N LEU A 242 -9.09 -15.76 -14.37
CA LEU A 242 -9.33 -16.02 -15.79
C LEU A 242 -10.84 -16.03 -16.08
N SER A 243 -11.59 -16.87 -15.36
CA SER A 243 -13.06 -16.90 -15.38
C SER A 243 -13.66 -16.30 -14.11
N ALA A 244 -12.92 -16.35 -13.00
CA ALA A 244 -13.38 -15.84 -11.71
C ALA A 244 -13.62 -14.33 -11.66
N VAL A 245 -13.12 -13.57 -12.64
CA VAL A 245 -13.46 -12.14 -12.79
C VAL A 245 -14.96 -11.93 -13.01
N SER A 246 -15.67 -12.92 -13.57
CA SER A 246 -17.12 -12.87 -13.79
C SER A 246 -17.92 -12.76 -12.49
N ALA A 247 -17.44 -13.38 -11.40
CA ALA A 247 -18.08 -13.25 -10.09
C ALA A 247 -18.10 -11.79 -9.58
N LEU A 248 -17.08 -11.00 -9.92
CA LEU A 248 -17.02 -9.58 -9.56
C LEU A 248 -18.10 -8.76 -10.27
N PHE A 249 -18.46 -9.13 -11.50
CA PHE A 249 -19.58 -8.52 -12.20
C PHE A 249 -20.92 -8.95 -11.60
N TRP A 250 -21.06 -10.22 -11.22
CA TRP A 250 -22.26 -10.69 -10.53
C TRP A 250 -22.50 -9.99 -9.21
N GLN A 251 -21.46 -9.60 -8.46
CA GLN A 251 -21.63 -8.81 -7.23
C GLN A 251 -22.47 -7.53 -7.46
N LYS A 252 -22.34 -6.90 -8.64
CA LYS A 252 -23.14 -5.70 -8.97
C LYS A 252 -24.59 -6.02 -9.34
N CYS A 253 -24.87 -7.24 -9.80
CA CYS A 253 -26.19 -7.66 -10.25
C CYS A 253 -26.97 -8.44 -9.18
N ILE A 254 -26.25 -9.12 -8.29
CA ILE A 254 -26.77 -10.05 -7.28
C ILE A 254 -26.09 -9.71 -5.95
N SER A 255 -26.73 -8.86 -5.16
CA SER A 255 -26.23 -8.37 -3.86
C SER A 255 -26.36 -9.41 -2.73
N ILE A 256 -26.11 -10.69 -3.02
CA ILE A 256 -26.16 -11.78 -2.04
C ILE A 256 -24.72 -12.27 -1.78
N PRO A 257 -24.11 -11.93 -0.63
CA PRO A 257 -22.72 -12.29 -0.33
C PRO A 257 -22.45 -13.79 -0.42
N LEU A 258 -23.42 -14.62 -0.01
CA LEU A 258 -23.29 -16.08 -0.04
C LEU A 258 -23.22 -16.61 -1.49
N PHE A 259 -24.07 -16.09 -2.38
CA PHE A 259 -24.04 -16.46 -3.80
C PHE A 259 -22.70 -16.07 -4.43
N TYR A 260 -22.21 -14.86 -4.14
CA TYR A 260 -20.90 -14.42 -4.60
C TYR A 260 -19.79 -15.38 -4.13
N ARG A 261 -19.70 -15.67 -2.83
CA ARG A 261 -18.68 -16.57 -2.25
C ARG A 261 -18.72 -17.96 -2.89
N TRP A 262 -19.91 -18.55 -3.00
CA TRP A 262 -20.12 -19.86 -3.63
C TRP A 262 -19.66 -19.88 -5.10
N SER A 263 -20.14 -18.90 -5.87
CA SER A 263 -19.84 -18.78 -7.30
C SER A 263 -18.35 -18.54 -7.57
N LEU A 264 -17.70 -17.74 -6.72
CA LEU A 264 -16.27 -17.46 -6.79
C LEU A 264 -15.45 -18.72 -6.48
N GLY A 265 -15.89 -19.54 -5.52
CA GLY A 265 -15.26 -20.82 -5.20
C GLY A 265 -15.25 -21.78 -6.39
N ILE A 266 -16.40 -21.93 -7.06
CA ILE A 266 -16.52 -22.76 -8.27
C ILE A 266 -15.61 -22.24 -9.38
N LEU A 267 -15.68 -20.94 -9.69
CA LEU A 267 -14.87 -20.35 -10.76
C LEU A 267 -13.37 -20.43 -10.47
N LYS A 268 -12.94 -20.32 -9.20
CA LYS A 268 -11.54 -20.53 -8.82
C LYS A 268 -11.07 -21.97 -9.03
N ALA A 269 -11.92 -22.96 -8.77
CA ALA A 269 -11.60 -24.37 -9.03
C ALA A 269 -11.47 -24.64 -10.53
N ILE A 270 -12.35 -24.03 -11.34
CA ILE A 270 -12.27 -24.07 -12.80
C ILE A 270 -10.97 -23.41 -13.28
N ASP A 271 -10.67 -22.19 -12.82
CA ASP A 271 -9.44 -21.47 -13.16
C ASP A 271 -8.19 -22.30 -12.84
N THR A 272 -8.14 -22.89 -11.64
CA THR A 272 -7.02 -23.74 -11.21
C THR A 272 -6.80 -24.92 -12.15
N SER A 273 -7.88 -25.60 -12.54
CA SER A 273 -7.82 -26.76 -13.44
C SER A 273 -7.42 -26.34 -14.85
N LEU A 274 -8.02 -25.27 -15.39
CA LEU A 274 -7.73 -24.76 -16.72
C LEU A 274 -6.28 -24.26 -16.85
N LEU A 275 -5.78 -23.50 -15.88
CA LEU A 275 -4.43 -22.96 -15.92
C LEU A 275 -3.36 -24.06 -15.75
N LYS A 276 -3.69 -25.16 -15.07
CA LYS A 276 -2.81 -26.34 -14.99
C LYS A 276 -2.77 -27.10 -16.32
N CYS A 277 -3.91 -27.32 -16.97
CA CYS A 277 -4.00 -28.07 -18.22
C CYS A 277 -3.58 -27.26 -19.45
N LEU A 278 -3.81 -25.94 -19.45
CA LEU A 278 -3.59 -25.03 -20.58
C LEU A 278 -2.79 -23.80 -20.12
N PRO A 279 -1.47 -23.93 -19.87
CA PRO A 279 -0.66 -22.84 -19.32
C PRO A 279 -0.65 -21.56 -20.18
N PHE A 280 -0.86 -21.68 -21.49
CA PHE A 280 -0.91 -20.51 -22.38
C PHE A 280 -2.03 -19.52 -22.01
N LEU A 281 -3.08 -19.97 -21.31
CA LEU A 281 -4.19 -19.14 -20.86
C LEU A 281 -3.83 -18.15 -19.75
N LYS A 282 -2.71 -18.37 -19.05
CA LYS A 282 -2.19 -17.47 -18.01
C LYS A 282 -2.07 -16.02 -18.48
N ARG A 283 -1.72 -15.80 -19.76
CA ARG A 283 -1.62 -14.47 -20.38
C ARG A 283 -2.95 -13.68 -20.41
N PHE A 284 -4.08 -14.37 -20.25
CA PHE A 284 -5.42 -13.80 -20.27
C PHE A 284 -6.04 -13.66 -18.88
N CYS A 285 -5.34 -14.08 -17.82
CA CYS A 285 -5.73 -13.78 -16.45
C CYS A 285 -5.77 -12.27 -16.23
N TRP A 286 -6.59 -11.79 -15.29
CA TRP A 286 -6.74 -10.35 -15.06
C TRP A 286 -5.63 -9.79 -14.17
N ILE A 287 -5.16 -10.58 -13.19
CA ILE A 287 -4.15 -10.14 -12.23
C ILE A 287 -2.98 -11.11 -12.24
N THR A 288 -1.77 -10.57 -12.17
CA THR A 288 -0.53 -11.32 -11.93
C THR A 288 0.06 -10.92 -10.57
N ALA A 289 0.70 -11.87 -9.89
CA ALA A 289 1.58 -11.62 -8.76
C ALA A 289 2.94 -12.27 -9.00
N MET A 290 4.00 -11.48 -8.86
CA MET A 290 5.40 -11.88 -8.93
C MET A 290 6.00 -11.79 -7.53
N ILE A 291 6.50 -12.90 -7.01
CA ILE A 291 7.25 -12.96 -5.76
C ILE A 291 8.71 -13.11 -6.14
N CYS A 292 9.47 -12.05 -5.96
CA CYS A 292 10.86 -11.96 -6.35
C CYS A 292 11.76 -12.06 -5.11
N HIS A 293 12.76 -12.94 -5.15
CA HIS A 293 13.60 -13.27 -4.02
C HIS A 293 15.03 -12.73 -4.18
N LYS A 294 15.62 -12.37 -3.06
CA LYS A 294 17.06 -12.19 -2.89
C LYS A 294 17.49 -13.23 -1.86
N ASP A 295 18.09 -14.32 -2.30
CA ASP A 295 18.48 -15.44 -1.44
C ASP A 295 19.78 -15.13 -0.67
#